data_AF-A0A352SZP0-F1
#
_entry.id   AF-A0A352SZP0-F1
#
_cell.length_a   1.000
_cell.length_b   1.000
_cell.length_c   1.000
_cell.angle_alpha   90.00
_cell.angle_beta   90.00
_cell.angle_gamma   90.00
#
_symmetry.space_group_name_H-M   'P 1'
#
loop_
_entity.id
_entity.type
_entity.pdbx_description
1 polymer ?
#
loop_
_entity_poly.entity_id
_entity_poly.type
_entity_poly.pdbx_seq_one_letter_code
_entity_poly.pdbx_strand_id
1 'polypeptide(L)'
;MKIQYNLPCNIAQTLNIIGDKWSLLILHRIFNGFETYKDIQDGLEGIPTNLLSERLKAMEADELIIRELYQEHPPRYRYILTEKGMDLE
;
A
#
# COMPACT_ATOMS: atom_id res chain seq x y z
N MET A 1 -7.96 -3.96 -6.15
CA MET A 1 -8.90 -4.18 -5.02
C MET A 1 -10.22 -4.75 -5.50
N LYS A 2 -10.95 -5.53 -4.67
CA LYS A 2 -12.34 -5.91 -5.00
C LYS A 2 -13.22 -4.66 -4.92
N ILE A 3 -14.03 -4.41 -5.94
CA ILE A 3 -15.03 -3.33 -5.94
C ILE A 3 -16.09 -3.71 -4.90
N GLN A 4 -16.12 -2.98 -3.78
CA GLN A 4 -17.08 -3.19 -2.69
C GLN A 4 -18.27 -2.23 -2.78
N TYR A 5 -18.03 -1.01 -3.27
CA TYR A 5 -19.03 0.04 -3.39
C TYR A 5 -19.27 0.38 -4.87
N ASN A 6 -20.42 -0.03 -5.41
CA ASN A 6 -20.82 0.25 -6.79
C ASN A 6 -21.69 1.52 -6.88
N LEU A 7 -21.18 2.64 -6.38
CA LEU A 7 -21.81 3.95 -6.48
C LEU A 7 -20.99 4.83 -7.44
N PRO A 8 -21.62 5.55 -8.39
CA PRO A 8 -20.91 6.37 -9.37
C PRO A 8 -20.47 7.71 -8.76
N CYS A 9 -19.69 7.67 -7.68
CA CYS A 9 -19.17 8.87 -7.03
C CYS A 9 -17.71 8.67 -6.58
N ASN A 10 -16.98 9.77 -6.47
CA ASN A 10 -15.55 9.75 -6.12
C ASN A 10 -15.32 9.15 -4.73
N ILE A 11 -16.21 9.39 -3.78
CA ILE A 11 -16.11 8.82 -2.42
C ILE A 11 -16.10 7.29 -2.47
N ALA A 12 -17.01 6.68 -3.24
CA ALA A 12 -17.07 5.23 -3.36
C ALA A 12 -15.84 4.68 -4.10
N GLN A 13 -15.35 5.39 -5.13
CA GLN A 13 -14.11 5.02 -5.82
C GLN A 13 -12.91 5.07 -4.86
N THR A 14 -12.76 6.13 -4.07
CA THR A 14 -11.72 6.24 -3.04
C THR A 14 -11.84 5.12 -2.00
N LEU A 15 -13.04 4.82 -1.50
CA LEU A 15 -13.25 3.71 -0.56
C LEU A 15 -12.92 2.34 -1.17
N ASN A 16 -13.09 2.15 -2.48
CA ASN A 16 -12.66 0.94 -3.16
C ASN A 16 -11.14 0.84 -3.34
N ILE A 17 -10.38 1.93 -3.11
CA ILE A 17 -8.91 1.98 -3.24
C ILE A 17 -8.22 2.01 -1.87
N ILE A 18 -8.80 2.67 -0.86
CA ILE A 18 -8.19 2.78 0.48
C ILE A 18 -9.12 2.44 1.63
N GLY A 19 -10.38 2.07 1.37
CA GLY A 19 -11.40 1.94 2.42
C GLY A 19 -11.29 0.70 3.30
N ASP A 20 -10.35 -0.22 3.04
CA ASP A 20 -10.09 -1.33 3.95
C ASP A 20 -9.02 -0.98 5.00
N LYS A 21 -9.23 -1.47 6.22
CA LYS A 21 -8.39 -1.21 7.39
C LYS A 21 -6.89 -1.34 7.09
N TRP A 22 -6.49 -2.40 6.37
CA TRP A 22 -5.07 -2.68 6.16
C TRP A 22 -4.43 -1.74 5.15
N SER A 23 -5.17 -1.31 4.12
CA SER A 23 -4.62 -0.36 3.14
C SER A 23 -4.24 0.98 3.80
N LEU A 24 -5.10 1.52 4.67
CA LEU A 24 -4.76 2.76 5.39
C LEU A 24 -3.55 2.59 6.32
N LEU A 25 -3.50 1.48 7.05
CA LEU A 25 -2.39 1.22 7.97
C LEU A 25 -1.07 0.99 7.23
N ILE A 26 -1.09 0.32 6.08
CA ILE A 26 0.10 0.14 5.23
C ILE A 26 0.58 1.49 4.69
N LEU A 27 -0.31 2.32 4.13
CA LEU A 27 0.06 3.66 3.66
C LEU A 27 0.66 4.48 4.80
N HIS A 28 0.02 4.49 5.98
CA HIS A 28 0.54 5.16 7.17
C HIS A 28 1.96 4.69 7.54
N ARG A 29 2.27 3.39 7.44
CA ARG A 29 3.64 2.90 7.66
C ARG A 29 4.61 3.49 6.64
N ILE A 30 4.27 3.48 5.36
CA ILE A 30 5.14 4.00 4.30
C ILE A 30 5.36 5.51 4.45
N PHE A 31 4.32 6.27 4.83
CA PHE A 31 4.44 7.70 5.18
C PHE A 31 5.47 7.95 6.29
N ASN A 32 5.55 7.05 7.27
CA ASN A 32 6.52 7.14 8.37
C ASN A 32 7.91 6.60 8.01
N GLY A 33 8.22 6.38 6.73
CA GLY A 33 9.53 5.93 6.26
C GLY A 33 9.80 4.43 6.42
N PHE A 34 8.77 3.62 6.68
CA PHE A 34 8.90 2.16 6.67
C PHE A 34 8.77 1.66 5.22
N GLU A 35 9.90 1.55 4.54
CA GLU A 35 9.92 1.31 3.09
C GLU A 35 10.08 -0.18 2.71
N THR A 36 10.48 -1.08 3.61
CA THR A 36 10.62 -2.52 3.24
C THR A 36 9.41 -3.35 3.64
N TYR A 37 9.18 -4.46 2.94
CA TYR A 37 8.09 -5.40 3.28
C TYR A 37 8.15 -5.82 4.76
N LYS A 38 9.35 -6.11 5.25
CA LYS A 38 9.56 -6.52 6.64
C LYS A 38 9.24 -5.39 7.60
N ASP A 39 9.73 -4.18 7.34
CA ASP A 39 9.46 -3.03 8.20
C ASP A 39 7.95 -2.72 8.28
N ILE A 40 7.25 -2.81 7.15
CA ILE A 40 5.79 -2.62 7.10
C ILE A 40 5.09 -3.72 7.91
N GLN A 41 5.47 -4.98 7.69
CA GLN A 41 4.87 -6.13 8.39
C GLN A 41 5.11 -6.07 9.91
N ASP A 42 6.33 -5.78 10.34
CA ASP A 42 6.74 -5.81 11.74
C ASP A 42 5.98 -4.76 12.58
N GLY A 43 5.51 -3.67 11.97
CA GLY A 43 4.68 -2.68 12.65
C GLY A 43 3.17 -2.89 12.56
N LEU A 44 2.72 -3.96 11.90
CA LEU A 44 1.31 -4.29 11.70
C LEU A 44 0.99 -5.65 12.31
N GLU A 45 0.92 -5.69 13.63
CA GLU A 45 0.63 -6.93 14.36
C GLU A 45 -0.68 -7.57 13.88
N GLY A 46 -0.59 -8.85 13.49
CA GLY A 46 -1.73 -9.63 13.03
C GLY A 46 -2.11 -9.46 11.55
N ILE A 47 -1.35 -8.71 10.74
CA ILE A 47 -1.58 -8.69 9.29
C ILE A 47 -1.18 -10.04 8.67
N PRO A 48 -2.08 -10.72 7.92
CA PRO A 48 -1.70 -11.89 7.14
C PRO A 48 -0.71 -11.54 6.02
N THR A 49 0.35 -12.33 5.84
CA THR A 49 1.40 -12.07 4.84
C THR A 49 0.86 -12.05 3.40
N ASN A 50 -0.08 -12.94 3.09
CA ASN A 50 -0.77 -12.95 1.81
C ASN A 50 -1.57 -11.67 1.58
N LEU A 51 -2.22 -11.15 2.62
CA LEU A 51 -3.00 -9.92 2.54
C LEU A 51 -2.10 -8.71 2.37
N LEU A 52 -1.00 -8.59 3.12
CA LEU A 52 -0.01 -7.53 2.92
C LEU A 52 0.52 -7.51 1.48
N SER A 53 0.90 -8.68 0.97
CA SER A 53 1.36 -8.84 -0.41
C SER A 53 0.30 -8.44 -1.44
N GLU A 54 -0.97 -8.80 -1.21
CA GLU A 54 -2.09 -8.42 -2.06
C GLU A 54 -2.31 -6.89 -2.06
N ARG A 55 -2.25 -6.25 -0.89
CA ARG A 55 -2.46 -4.81 -0.75
C ARG A 55 -1.34 -4.00 -1.39
N LEU A 56 -0.08 -4.36 -1.16
CA LEU A 56 1.04 -3.68 -1.81
C LEU A 56 0.95 -3.76 -3.34
N LYS A 57 0.57 -4.92 -3.90
CA LYS A 57 0.33 -5.05 -5.35
C LYS A 57 -0.84 -4.20 -5.83
N ALA A 58 -1.92 -4.11 -5.04
CA ALA A 58 -3.06 -3.27 -5.40
C ALA A 58 -2.69 -1.78 -5.39
N MET A 59 -1.98 -1.31 -4.36
CA MET A 59 -1.49 0.07 -4.27
C MET A 59 -0.51 0.42 -5.38
N GLU A 60 0.35 -0.51 -5.78
CA GLU A 60 1.25 -0.34 -6.93
C GLU A 60 0.44 -0.22 -8.24
N ALA A 61 -0.57 -1.06 -8.43
CA ALA A 61 -1.46 -0.99 -9.59
C ALA A 61 -2.34 0.27 -9.62
N ASP A 62 -2.70 0.80 -8.45
CA ASP A 62 -3.44 2.05 -8.30
C ASP A 62 -2.52 3.28 -8.31
N GLU A 63 -1.21 3.10 -8.58
CA GLU A 63 -0.19 4.14 -8.64
C GLU A 63 -0.06 4.97 -7.35
N LEU A 64 -0.37 4.39 -6.18
CA LEU A 64 -0.14 5.02 -4.88
C LEU A 64 1.28 4.82 -4.38
N ILE A 65 1.89 3.70 -4.75
CA ILE A 65 3.28 3.38 -4.40
C ILE A 65 4.00 2.85 -5.63
N ILE A 66 5.33 2.92 -5.61
CA ILE A 66 6.21 2.20 -6.53
C ILE A 66 7.07 1.21 -5.76
N ARG A 67 7.38 0.08 -6.41
CA ARG A 67 8.35 -0.89 -5.90
C ARG A 67 9.71 -0.68 -6.57
N GLU A 68 10.65 -0.12 -5.82
CA GLU A 68 11.98 0.21 -6.32
C GLU A 68 13.03 -0.80 -5.82
N LEU A 69 13.89 -1.27 -6.73
CA LEU A 69 15.06 -2.08 -6.37
C LEU A 69 16.16 -1.17 -5.81
N TYR A 70 16.55 -1.35 -4.55
CA TYR A 70 17.62 -0.55 -3.92
C TYR A 70 18.93 -1.32 -3.74
N GLN A 71 18.92 -2.64 -3.93
CA GLN A 71 20.09 -3.49 -3.87
C GLN A 71 19.95 -4.63 -4.88
N GLU A 72 20.92 -4.85 -5.76
CA GLU A 72 20.85 -5.90 -6.79
C GLU A 72 21.31 -7.27 -6.28
N HIS A 73 22.20 -7.32 -5.29
CA HIS A 73 22.85 -8.55 -4.83
C HIS A 73 22.92 -8.65 -3.28
N PRO A 74 22.06 -9.47 -2.64
CA PRO A 74 20.81 -10.04 -3.18
C PRO A 74 19.78 -8.95 -3.52
N PRO A 75 18.82 -9.21 -4.42
CA PRO A 75 17.75 -8.27 -4.77
C PRO A 75 16.95 -7.84 -3.54
N ARG A 76 16.89 -6.53 -3.27
CA ARG A 76 16.04 -5.96 -2.23
C ARG A 76 15.23 -4.81 -2.77
N TYR A 77 13.97 -4.80 -2.39
CA TYR A 77 12.99 -3.82 -2.84
C TYR A 77 12.51 -2.97 -1.67
N ARG A 78 12.19 -1.73 -2.01
CA ARG A 78 11.52 -0.78 -1.14
C ARG A 78 10.24 -0.27 -1.81
N TYR A 79 9.30 0.17 -1.00
CA TYR A 79 8.02 0.73 -1.40
C TYR A 79 8.04 2.21 -1.07
N ILE A 80 7.83 3.04 -2.10
CA ILE A 80 7.90 4.50 -1.99
C ILE A 80 6.56 5.06 -2.46
N LEU A 81 6.05 6.08 -1.77
CA LEU A 81 4.84 6.78 -2.20
C LEU A 81 5.09 7.53 -3.51
N THR A 82 4.11 7.48 -4.39
CA THR A 82 4.04 8.39 -5.54
C THR A 82 3.50 9.75 -5.09
N GLU A 83 3.47 10.74 -5.99
CA GLU A 83 2.77 12.01 -5.73
C GLU A 83 1.31 11.76 -5.34
N LYS A 84 0.60 10.90 -6.08
CA LYS A 84 -0.77 10.50 -5.79
C LYS A 84 -0.91 9.80 -4.42
N GLY A 85 0.08 9.00 -4.04
CA GLY A 85 0.14 8.38 -2.71
C GLY A 85 0.32 9.41 -1.61
N MET A 86 1.17 10.41 -1.83
CA MET A 86 1.43 11.51 -0.88
C MET A 86 0.21 12.40 -0.64
N ASP A 87 -0.66 12.59 -1.64
CA ASP A 87 -1.91 13.36 -1.51
C ASP A 87 -2.92 12.78 -0.49
N LEU A 88 -2.64 11.61 0.09
CA LEU A 88 -3.49 10.92 1.07
C LEU A 88 -3.13 11.18 2.53
N GLU A 89 -2.10 11.98 2.82
CA GLU A 89 -1.78 12.47 4.19
C GLU A 89 -2.74 13.59 4.63
#